data_AF-A0A317KJW7-F1
#
_entry.id   AF-A0A317KJW7-F1
#
_cell.length_a   1.000
_cell.length_b   1.000
_cell.length_c   1.000
_cell.angle_alpha   90.00
_cell.angle_beta   90.00
_cell.angle_gamma   90.00
#
_symmetry.space_group_name_H-M   'P 1'
#
loop_
_entity.id
_entity.type
_entity.pdbx_description
1 polymer ?
#
loop_
_entity_poly.entity_id
_entity_poly.type
_entity_poly.pdbx_seq_one_letter_code
_entity_poly.pdbx_strand_id
1 'polypeptide(L)'
;MSVDELRTGLARIAATVVPDEDAYGRLMRHARRRRRRRLAGLWATAAAVLAAALAGPAAFSAAGLDGRPDDGSRVLPGFPVDSEWTWRLINSPTRGSLAGDRAFLSELTRRADRDGDRLFMSAELSTVNVLWADDTAGFRTVVLAYHSDTHAALATLEAEVGASPRDLLRGNSRANLEPAAFTVLETSYGTEQNWLLGLAPSGCTVSHARSAQLWSGVQRRWQTAPGGDHLLVEPVLARGWWRVECDGQLRQAGPIAIQHGTVETRWAGKDDPLDGRPNPSPTADWRAARGADTAYRRLVDGSGLVGGVIPPEVRWVGRLDSRDAVLVGPPGDGPLVLQLGSGEHGRLALAGPGETRPDDPRIGGLDPDLALVATGTSVAYDLAAVRVPALVDGHAALTDRLLVVPRPQAVRVEAVADGQVRATAEVRAGAALLTLPLGAQVTLRAVDGDGKVVGSGTLREPANGERLFNESLVWNW
;
A
#
# COMPACT_ATOMS: atom_id res chain seq x y z
N MET A 1 26.14 42.66 -42.11
CA MET A 1 25.68 41.27 -41.94
C MET A 1 24.16 41.33 -41.80
N SER A 2 23.44 40.85 -42.82
CA SER A 2 21.97 41.01 -42.86
C SER A 2 21.27 39.88 -42.11
N VAL A 3 20.06 40.13 -41.64
CA VAL A 3 19.21 39.13 -40.97
C VAL A 3 18.95 37.91 -41.87
N ASP A 4 18.95 38.11 -43.19
CA ASP A 4 18.79 37.04 -44.17
C ASP A 4 20.03 36.15 -44.26
N GLU A 5 21.24 36.70 -44.15
CA GLU A 5 22.47 35.90 -44.06
C GLU A 5 22.48 35.01 -42.80
N LEU A 6 21.97 35.52 -41.67
CA LEU A 6 21.84 34.75 -40.44
C LEU A 6 20.78 33.64 -40.56
N ARG A 7 19.65 33.89 -41.21
CA ARG A 7 18.61 32.87 -41.45
C ARG A 7 19.08 31.79 -42.41
N THR A 8 19.75 32.16 -43.49
CA THR A 8 20.31 31.18 -44.44
C THR A 8 21.45 30.39 -43.82
N GLY A 9 22.27 31.01 -42.97
CA GLY A 9 23.33 30.33 -42.20
C GLY A 9 22.76 29.31 -41.22
N LEU A 10 21.75 29.68 -40.43
CA LEU A 10 21.10 28.78 -39.46
C LEU A 10 20.34 27.64 -40.12
N ALA A 11 19.64 27.89 -41.22
CA ALA A 11 18.94 26.84 -41.99
C ALA A 11 19.91 25.81 -42.57
N ARG A 12 21.10 26.24 -42.99
CA ARG A 12 22.15 25.35 -43.52
C ARG A 12 22.78 24.49 -42.41
N ILE A 13 22.92 25.01 -41.19
CA ILE A 13 23.42 24.24 -40.03
C ILE A 13 22.36 23.23 -39.54
N ALA A 14 21.09 23.63 -39.52
CA ALA A 14 19.98 22.75 -39.12
C ALA A 14 19.74 21.59 -40.10
N ALA A 15 19.99 21.80 -41.41
CA ALA A 15 19.85 20.75 -42.42
C ALA A 15 20.90 19.61 -42.28
N THR A 16 21.99 19.83 -41.55
CA THR A 16 23.04 18.83 -41.29
C THR A 16 22.83 18.03 -40.00
N VAL A 17 21.80 18.32 -39.21
CA VAL A 17 21.49 17.54 -38.00
C VAL A 17 20.55 16.40 -38.38
N VAL A 18 21.14 15.25 -38.70
CA VAL A 18 20.41 13.98 -38.78
C VAL A 18 20.05 13.57 -37.33
N PRO A 19 18.77 13.39 -36.98
CA PRO A 19 18.41 12.90 -35.66
C PRO A 19 19.03 11.52 -35.47
N ASP A 20 19.81 11.37 -34.40
CA ASP A 20 20.39 10.08 -34.06
C ASP A 20 19.27 9.06 -33.80
N GLU A 21 19.45 7.83 -34.27
CA GLU A 21 18.39 6.81 -34.27
C GLU A 21 17.91 6.57 -32.82
N ASP A 22 16.61 6.75 -32.58
CA ASP A 22 15.97 6.64 -31.26
C ASP A 22 16.48 5.39 -30.50
N ALA A 23 17.09 5.63 -29.34
CA ALA A 23 17.63 4.59 -28.46
C ALA A 23 16.56 3.55 -28.10
N TYR A 24 15.29 3.97 -27.99
CA TYR A 24 14.15 3.11 -27.71
C TYR A 24 13.85 2.17 -28.89
N GLY A 25 13.97 2.66 -30.12
CA GLY A 25 13.83 1.87 -31.35
C GLY A 25 14.94 0.82 -31.53
N ARG A 26 16.16 1.09 -31.06
CA ARG A 26 17.25 0.08 -31.02
C ARG A 26 16.99 -1.00 -29.98
N LEU A 27 16.48 -0.62 -28.80
CA LEU A 27 16.18 -1.55 -27.70
C LEU A 27 15.02 -2.50 -28.04
N MET A 28 13.96 -1.98 -28.67
CA MET A 28 12.80 -2.78 -29.12
C MET A 28 13.13 -3.78 -30.24
N ARG A 29 14.04 -3.42 -31.16
CA ARG A 29 14.51 -4.35 -32.22
C ARG A 29 15.36 -5.48 -31.66
N HIS A 30 16.19 -5.21 -30.65
CA HIS A 30 17.00 -6.24 -29.98
C HIS A 30 16.13 -7.20 -29.14
N ALA A 31 15.12 -6.67 -28.45
CA ALA A 31 14.14 -7.47 -27.69
C ALA A 31 13.32 -8.41 -28.60
N ARG A 32 12.85 -7.92 -29.75
CA ARG A 32 12.11 -8.75 -30.73
C ARG A 32 12.95 -9.88 -31.33
N ARG A 33 14.25 -9.65 -31.61
CA ARG A 33 15.16 -10.69 -32.12
C ARG A 33 15.47 -11.77 -31.06
N ARG A 34 15.61 -11.39 -29.78
CA ARG A 34 15.81 -12.36 -28.68
C ARG A 34 14.57 -13.24 -28.44
N ARG A 35 13.35 -12.67 -28.50
CA ARG A 35 12.09 -13.44 -28.35
C ARG A 35 11.92 -14.48 -29.46
N ARG A 36 12.21 -14.13 -30.72
CA ARG A 36 12.11 -15.08 -31.84
C ARG A 36 13.12 -16.23 -31.76
N ARG A 37 14.32 -16.01 -31.20
CA ARG A 37 15.31 -17.09 -30.98
C ARG A 37 14.97 -18.00 -29.80
N ARG A 38 14.27 -17.50 -28.78
CA ARG A 38 13.80 -18.33 -27.65
C ARG A 38 12.63 -19.25 -28.02
N LEU A 39 11.78 -18.84 -28.95
CA LEU A 39 10.66 -19.66 -29.43
C LEU A 39 11.08 -20.77 -30.41
N ALA A 40 12.29 -20.72 -30.97
CA ALA A 40 12.83 -21.79 -31.82
C ALA A 40 13.51 -22.94 -31.05
N GLY A 41 13.69 -22.80 -29.72
CA GLY A 41 14.38 -23.79 -28.88
C GLY A 41 13.49 -24.62 -27.96
N LEU A 42 12.16 -24.40 -27.97
CA LEU A 42 11.21 -25.04 -27.04
C LEU A 42 10.44 -26.20 -27.69
N TRP A 43 11.13 -27.08 -28.41
CA TRP A 43 10.59 -28.37 -28.84
C TRP A 43 11.27 -29.59 -28.20
N ALA A 44 12.12 -29.38 -27.20
CA ALA A 44 12.77 -30.47 -26.48
C ALA A 44 12.78 -30.18 -24.97
N THR A 45 11.67 -30.47 -24.28
CA THR A 45 11.57 -30.87 -22.85
C THR A 45 10.11 -30.83 -22.36
N ALA A 46 9.22 -31.51 -23.08
CA ALA A 46 7.88 -31.82 -22.57
C ALA A 46 7.93 -33.17 -21.83
N ALA A 47 8.22 -33.16 -20.53
CA ALA A 47 7.97 -34.31 -19.62
C ALA A 47 8.13 -34.02 -18.12
N ALA A 48 8.79 -32.93 -17.68
CA ALA A 48 9.18 -32.77 -16.26
C ALA A 48 8.36 -31.76 -15.43
N VAL A 49 7.39 -31.04 -16.01
CA VAL A 49 6.71 -29.91 -15.33
C VAL A 49 5.41 -30.30 -14.62
N LEU A 50 4.90 -31.51 -14.81
CA LEU A 50 3.59 -31.92 -14.27
C LEU A 50 3.56 -32.25 -12.76
N ALA A 51 4.68 -32.13 -12.04
CA ALA A 51 4.74 -32.40 -10.60
C ALA A 51 4.97 -31.14 -9.71
N ALA A 52 5.19 -29.96 -10.30
CA ALA A 52 5.39 -28.71 -9.54
C ALA A 52 4.12 -27.84 -9.42
N ALA A 53 2.99 -28.32 -9.92
CA ALA A 53 1.73 -27.56 -9.98
C ALA A 53 0.85 -27.64 -8.72
N LEU A 54 1.31 -28.27 -7.63
CA LEU A 54 0.50 -28.50 -6.42
C LEU A 54 1.03 -27.78 -5.15
N ALA A 55 2.01 -26.90 -5.29
CA ALA A 55 2.49 -26.06 -4.17
C ALA A 55 2.65 -24.62 -4.64
N GLY A 56 1.52 -23.97 -4.95
CA GLY A 56 1.48 -22.53 -5.23
C GLY A 56 1.56 -21.71 -3.93
N PRO A 57 2.20 -20.53 -3.95
CA PRO A 57 2.19 -19.60 -2.82
C PRO A 57 0.80 -18.94 -2.73
N ALA A 58 -0.07 -19.52 -1.90
CA ALA A 58 -1.30 -18.88 -1.43
C ALA A 58 -0.94 -17.91 -0.29
N ALA A 59 -0.58 -16.67 -0.62
CA ALA A 59 -0.44 -15.60 0.38
C ALA A 59 -0.38 -14.20 -0.27
N PHE A 60 -1.43 -13.85 -1.02
CA PHE A 60 -1.89 -12.48 -1.31
C PHE A 60 -3.27 -12.55 -1.95
N SER A 61 -4.26 -13.05 -1.20
CA SER A 61 -5.65 -12.80 -1.54
C SER A 61 -5.99 -11.43 -0.98
N ALA A 62 -6.35 -10.50 -1.86
CA ALA A 62 -6.95 -9.23 -1.52
C ALA A 62 -8.17 -9.46 -0.60
N ALA A 63 -7.94 -9.33 0.70
CA ALA A 63 -9.00 -9.37 1.71
C ALA A 63 -9.81 -8.08 1.57
N GLY A 64 -10.85 -8.16 0.73
CA GLY A 64 -11.76 -7.07 0.37
C GLY A 64 -12.65 -7.38 -0.84
N LEU A 65 -12.42 -8.47 -1.59
CA LEU A 65 -13.22 -8.80 -2.78
C LEU A 65 -13.92 -10.16 -2.78
N ASP A 66 -14.00 -10.85 -1.64
CA ASP A 66 -14.89 -12.01 -1.49
C ASP A 66 -16.33 -11.55 -1.22
N GLY A 67 -16.84 -10.65 -2.06
CA GLY A 67 -18.25 -10.37 -2.24
C GLY A 67 -18.86 -11.30 -3.28
N ARG A 68 -18.46 -12.57 -3.34
CA ARG A 68 -19.11 -13.54 -4.22
C ARG A 68 -20.50 -13.81 -3.60
N PRO A 69 -21.61 -13.42 -4.26
CA PRO A 69 -22.93 -13.71 -3.72
C PRO A 69 -23.10 -15.22 -3.68
N ASP A 70 -23.15 -15.76 -2.47
CA ASP A 70 -23.76 -17.07 -2.22
C ASP A 70 -25.28 -16.82 -2.28
N ASP A 71 -25.97 -17.53 -3.17
CA ASP A 71 -27.40 -17.43 -3.52
C ASP A 71 -27.74 -16.63 -4.81
N GLY A 72 -28.64 -17.18 -5.61
CA GLY A 72 -28.87 -16.90 -7.02
C GLY A 72 -29.27 -15.46 -7.36
N SER A 73 -28.60 -14.91 -8.37
CA SER A 73 -28.93 -13.68 -9.11
C SER A 73 -29.38 -12.48 -8.25
N ARG A 74 -28.54 -12.04 -7.31
CA ARG A 74 -28.68 -10.67 -6.80
C ARG A 74 -28.12 -9.71 -7.83
N VAL A 75 -29.03 -8.98 -8.49
CA VAL A 75 -28.73 -7.74 -9.18
C VAL A 75 -28.01 -6.81 -8.21
N LEU A 76 -26.86 -6.27 -8.61
CA LEU A 76 -25.99 -5.47 -7.77
C LEU A 76 -26.34 -3.99 -7.96
N PRO A 77 -26.82 -3.28 -6.91
CA PRO A 77 -27.36 -1.93 -7.03
C PRO A 77 -26.27 -0.85 -7.18
N GLY A 78 -24.99 -1.21 -7.08
CA GLY A 78 -23.91 -0.24 -6.91
C GLY A 78 -23.87 0.37 -5.52
N PHE A 79 -23.08 1.43 -5.39
CA PHE A 79 -22.82 2.14 -4.15
C PHE A 79 -23.32 3.57 -4.26
N PRO A 80 -23.88 4.16 -3.19
CA PRO A 80 -24.25 5.57 -3.20
C PRO A 80 -23.01 6.44 -3.44
N VAL A 81 -23.16 7.50 -4.25
CA VAL A 81 -22.10 8.47 -4.53
C VAL A 81 -22.43 9.78 -3.84
N ASP A 82 -21.76 10.02 -2.72
CA ASP A 82 -21.95 11.20 -1.86
C ASP A 82 -20.87 12.29 -2.06
N SER A 83 -19.82 12.01 -2.83
CA SER A 83 -18.70 12.92 -3.07
C SER A 83 -18.67 13.46 -4.51
N GLU A 84 -18.51 14.79 -4.64
CA GLU A 84 -18.25 15.44 -5.94
C GLU A 84 -16.99 14.89 -6.61
N TRP A 85 -15.98 14.48 -5.83
CA TRP A 85 -14.75 13.93 -6.40
C TRP A 85 -14.93 12.55 -7.00
N THR A 86 -15.78 11.72 -6.38
CA THR A 86 -16.17 10.44 -6.98
C THR A 86 -16.91 10.68 -8.30
N TRP A 87 -17.79 11.68 -8.38
CA TRP A 87 -18.40 12.10 -9.64
C TRP A 87 -17.38 12.61 -10.67
N ARG A 88 -16.37 13.37 -10.25
CA ARG A 88 -15.28 13.82 -11.14
C ARG A 88 -14.48 12.62 -11.68
N LEU A 89 -14.24 11.57 -10.88
CA LEU A 89 -13.63 10.33 -11.37
C LEU A 89 -14.51 9.64 -12.41
N ILE A 90 -15.79 9.42 -12.10
CA ILE A 90 -16.76 8.74 -12.98
C ILE A 90 -16.90 9.47 -14.33
N ASN A 91 -16.81 10.79 -14.32
CA ASN A 91 -16.92 11.64 -15.51
C ASN A 91 -15.56 11.99 -16.14
N SER A 92 -14.47 11.40 -15.66
CA SER A 92 -13.15 11.63 -16.25
C SER A 92 -13.07 10.99 -17.65
N PRO A 93 -12.32 11.61 -18.59
CA PRO A 93 -12.15 11.04 -19.92
C PRO A 93 -11.46 9.67 -19.86
N THR A 94 -11.67 8.86 -20.89
CA THR A 94 -10.97 7.59 -21.02
C THR A 94 -9.46 7.81 -21.10
N ARG A 95 -8.71 7.03 -20.33
CA ARG A 95 -7.25 7.03 -20.30
C ARG A 95 -6.69 5.68 -20.76
N GLY A 96 -5.39 5.62 -21.03
CA GLY A 96 -4.69 4.43 -21.54
C GLY A 96 -4.46 4.46 -23.05
N SER A 97 -3.71 3.48 -23.55
CA SER A 97 -3.29 3.37 -24.94
C SER A 97 -4.43 3.22 -25.95
N LEU A 98 -5.63 2.83 -25.51
CA LEU A 98 -6.83 2.71 -26.34
C LEU A 98 -7.77 3.92 -26.21
N ALA A 99 -7.42 4.95 -25.43
CA ALA A 99 -8.25 6.15 -25.26
C ALA A 99 -8.58 6.87 -26.58
N GLY A 100 -7.70 6.75 -27.58
CA GLY A 100 -7.90 7.32 -28.91
C GLY A 100 -8.76 6.47 -29.86
N ASP A 101 -9.02 5.20 -29.54
CA ASP A 101 -9.77 4.29 -30.40
C ASP A 101 -11.29 4.46 -30.20
N ARG A 102 -11.83 5.50 -30.81
CA ARG A 102 -13.26 5.85 -30.69
C ARG A 102 -14.19 4.73 -31.16
N ALA A 103 -13.77 3.94 -32.15
CA ALA A 103 -14.60 2.86 -32.69
C ALA A 103 -14.70 1.72 -31.67
N PHE A 104 -13.58 1.31 -31.09
CA PHE A 104 -13.54 0.33 -30.01
C PHE A 104 -14.34 0.79 -28.79
N LEU A 105 -14.10 2.02 -28.32
CA LEU A 105 -14.78 2.56 -27.13
C LEU A 105 -16.30 2.67 -27.33
N SER A 106 -16.75 3.17 -28.50
CA SER A 106 -18.18 3.28 -28.79
C SER A 106 -18.87 1.91 -28.86
N GLU A 107 -18.21 0.92 -29.46
CA GLU A 107 -18.72 -0.45 -29.51
C GLU A 107 -18.80 -1.06 -28.11
N LEU A 108 -17.79 -0.83 -27.28
CA LEU A 108 -17.70 -1.32 -25.91
C LEU A 108 -18.80 -0.73 -25.04
N THR A 109 -18.95 0.60 -25.00
CA THR A 109 -20.03 1.27 -24.26
C THR A 109 -21.40 0.76 -24.70
N ARG A 110 -21.65 0.65 -26.01
CA ARG A 110 -22.94 0.19 -26.55
C ARG A 110 -23.25 -1.28 -26.21
N ARG A 111 -22.24 -2.11 -26.01
CA ARG A 111 -22.42 -3.50 -25.57
C ARG A 111 -22.55 -3.60 -24.06
N ALA A 112 -21.73 -2.85 -23.32
CA ALA A 112 -21.75 -2.81 -21.87
C ALA A 112 -23.11 -2.32 -21.33
N ASP A 113 -23.72 -1.36 -22.02
CA ASP A 113 -25.09 -0.87 -21.79
C ASP A 113 -26.13 -1.99 -22.00
N ARG A 114 -26.03 -2.72 -23.11
CA ARG A 114 -26.99 -3.80 -23.44
C ARG A 114 -26.80 -5.10 -22.65
N ASP A 115 -25.57 -5.43 -22.30
CA ASP A 115 -25.19 -6.67 -21.64
C ASP A 115 -24.87 -6.43 -20.14
N GLY A 116 -25.33 -5.31 -19.55
CA GLY A 116 -25.07 -4.96 -18.14
C GLY A 116 -25.46 -6.06 -17.14
N ASP A 117 -26.56 -6.77 -17.42
CA ASP A 117 -27.03 -7.92 -16.64
C ASP A 117 -26.00 -9.06 -16.55
N ARG A 118 -25.10 -9.21 -17.54
CA ARG A 118 -24.04 -10.22 -17.49
C ARG A 118 -22.97 -9.92 -16.46
N LEU A 119 -22.79 -8.64 -16.13
CA LEU A 119 -21.94 -8.20 -15.03
C LEU A 119 -22.76 -8.08 -13.73
N PHE A 120 -24.00 -8.56 -13.73
CA PHE A 120 -24.95 -8.46 -12.62
C PHE A 120 -25.23 -7.02 -12.18
N MET A 121 -25.04 -6.03 -13.06
CA MET A 121 -25.32 -4.62 -12.74
C MET A 121 -26.83 -4.36 -12.70
N SER A 122 -27.26 -3.50 -11.78
CA SER A 122 -28.64 -3.00 -11.77
C SER A 122 -28.95 -2.22 -13.03
N ALA A 123 -30.16 -2.44 -13.57
CA ALA A 123 -30.70 -1.66 -14.69
C ALA A 123 -30.84 -0.17 -14.37
N GLU A 124 -30.84 0.21 -13.08
CA GLU A 124 -30.81 1.61 -12.64
C GLU A 124 -29.46 2.28 -12.97
N LEU A 125 -28.36 1.51 -13.02
CA LEU A 125 -27.02 1.98 -13.41
C LEU A 125 -26.87 2.03 -14.94
N SER A 126 -27.79 2.72 -15.59
CA SER A 126 -27.98 2.73 -17.05
C SER A 126 -26.93 3.50 -17.83
N THR A 127 -26.11 4.35 -17.18
CA THR A 127 -25.07 5.10 -17.88
C THR A 127 -23.71 4.42 -17.73
N VAL A 128 -22.99 4.24 -18.83
CA VAL A 128 -21.68 3.59 -18.85
C VAL A 128 -20.60 4.53 -19.39
N ASN A 129 -19.62 4.84 -18.55
CA ASN A 129 -18.41 5.56 -18.94
C ASN A 129 -17.20 4.60 -18.95
N VAL A 130 -16.33 4.74 -19.95
CA VAL A 130 -15.05 4.01 -19.96
C VAL A 130 -13.98 4.89 -19.32
N LEU A 131 -13.50 4.51 -18.14
CA LEU A 131 -12.50 5.29 -17.40
C LEU A 131 -11.08 4.98 -17.89
N TRP A 132 -10.82 3.71 -18.23
CA TRP A 132 -9.52 3.20 -18.65
C TRP A 132 -9.69 2.16 -19.76
N ALA A 133 -8.82 2.19 -20.76
CA ALA A 133 -8.70 1.15 -21.77
C ALA A 133 -7.25 1.09 -22.27
N ASP A 134 -6.58 -0.05 -22.06
CA ASP A 134 -5.14 -0.17 -22.29
C ASP A 134 -4.69 -1.58 -22.69
N ASP A 135 -3.62 -1.66 -23.48
CA ASP A 135 -2.94 -2.91 -23.90
C ASP A 135 -1.45 -2.95 -23.47
N THR A 136 -0.93 -1.94 -22.76
CA THR A 136 0.52 -1.78 -22.53
C THR A 136 1.10 -2.80 -21.55
N ALA A 137 0.28 -3.32 -20.65
CA ALA A 137 0.64 -4.36 -19.70
C ALA A 137 0.85 -5.75 -20.34
N GLY A 138 0.60 -5.89 -21.65
CA GLY A 138 0.70 -7.18 -22.37
C GLY A 138 -0.60 -7.98 -22.41
N PHE A 139 -1.68 -7.42 -21.85
CA PHE A 139 -3.06 -7.86 -21.95
C PHE A 139 -3.96 -6.63 -22.05
N ARG A 140 -5.20 -6.82 -22.49
CA ARG A 140 -6.20 -5.77 -22.59
C ARG A 140 -6.90 -5.60 -21.25
N THR A 141 -6.89 -4.39 -20.72
CA THR A 141 -7.58 -4.01 -19.48
C THR A 141 -8.52 -2.85 -19.73
N VAL A 142 -9.77 -2.97 -19.28
CA VAL A 142 -10.76 -1.90 -19.32
C VAL A 142 -11.36 -1.70 -17.95
N VAL A 143 -11.55 -0.43 -17.55
CA VAL A 143 -12.36 -0.07 -16.39
C VAL A 143 -13.60 0.68 -16.87
N LEU A 144 -14.77 0.14 -16.55
CA LEU A 144 -16.08 0.74 -16.79
C LEU A 144 -16.63 1.32 -15.48
N ALA A 145 -17.29 2.46 -15.58
CA ALA A 145 -18.13 3.01 -14.53
C ALA A 145 -19.60 2.95 -14.97
N TYR A 146 -20.36 2.09 -14.30
CA TYR A 146 -21.82 2.04 -14.39
C TYR A 146 -22.39 3.01 -13.37
N HIS A 147 -23.30 3.90 -13.76
CA HIS A 147 -23.85 4.90 -12.85
C HIS A 147 -25.28 5.34 -13.17
N SER A 148 -25.92 5.85 -12.14
CA SER A 148 -27.18 6.61 -12.14
C SER A 148 -26.91 8.02 -11.59
N ASP A 149 -27.93 8.81 -11.25
CA ASP A 149 -27.70 10.14 -10.64
C ASP A 149 -27.18 10.07 -9.20
N THR A 150 -27.30 8.92 -8.53
CA THR A 150 -27.02 8.78 -7.08
C THR A 150 -26.18 7.58 -6.72
N HIS A 151 -26.02 6.61 -7.63
CA HIS A 151 -25.27 5.38 -7.39
C HIS A 151 -24.31 5.11 -8.52
N ALA A 152 -23.20 4.44 -8.21
CA ALA A 152 -22.26 3.98 -9.20
C ALA A 152 -21.56 2.70 -8.77
N ALA A 153 -21.03 1.99 -9.76
CA ALA A 153 -20.24 0.78 -9.58
C ALA A 153 -19.17 0.71 -10.66
N LEU A 154 -17.97 0.25 -10.30
CA LEU A 154 -16.91 -0.01 -11.26
C LEU A 154 -16.91 -1.48 -11.66
N ALA A 155 -16.53 -1.74 -12.92
CA ALA A 155 -16.22 -3.07 -13.41
C ALA A 155 -14.86 -3.07 -14.11
N THR A 156 -14.02 -4.05 -13.79
CA THR A 156 -12.76 -4.31 -14.52
C THR A 156 -12.98 -5.47 -15.49
N LEU A 157 -12.53 -5.31 -16.72
CA LEU A 157 -12.57 -6.33 -17.77
C LEU A 157 -11.16 -6.61 -18.27
N GLU A 158 -10.83 -7.89 -18.42
CA GLU A 158 -9.50 -8.36 -18.77
C GLU A 158 -9.56 -9.41 -19.87
N ALA A 159 -8.74 -9.24 -20.92
CA ALA A 159 -8.65 -10.17 -22.03
C ALA A 159 -7.27 -10.11 -22.70
N GLU A 160 -7.04 -10.93 -23.73
CA GLU A 160 -5.84 -10.84 -24.56
C GLU A 160 -5.76 -9.50 -25.31
N VAL A 161 -4.54 -9.05 -25.61
CA VAL A 161 -4.32 -7.87 -26.46
C VAL A 161 -5.06 -8.02 -27.78
N GLY A 162 -5.81 -7.00 -28.16
CA GLY A 162 -6.61 -6.99 -29.39
C GLY A 162 -7.99 -7.65 -29.27
N ALA A 163 -8.37 -8.20 -28.11
CA ALA A 163 -9.69 -8.79 -27.89
C ALA A 163 -10.83 -7.82 -28.24
N SER A 164 -11.84 -8.31 -28.95
CA SER A 164 -12.98 -7.47 -29.31
C SER A 164 -13.78 -7.06 -28.06
N PRO A 165 -14.56 -5.96 -28.11
CA PRO A 165 -15.47 -5.60 -27.01
C PRO A 165 -16.42 -6.73 -26.58
N ARG A 166 -16.81 -7.60 -27.52
CA ARG A 166 -17.63 -8.78 -27.22
C ARG A 166 -16.88 -9.82 -26.40
N ASP A 167 -15.60 -10.03 -26.69
CA ASP A 167 -14.78 -11.03 -26.00
C ASP A 167 -14.40 -10.52 -24.61
N LEU A 168 -14.13 -9.21 -24.47
CA LEU A 168 -13.89 -8.57 -23.17
C LEU A 168 -15.04 -8.78 -22.18
N LEU A 169 -16.29 -8.53 -22.61
CA LEU A 169 -17.47 -8.69 -21.75
C LEU A 169 -17.81 -10.16 -21.42
N ARG A 170 -17.13 -11.11 -22.04
CA ARG A 170 -17.24 -12.55 -21.76
C ARG A 170 -16.03 -13.13 -21.05
N GLY A 171 -14.96 -12.34 -20.93
CA GLY A 171 -13.70 -12.73 -20.34
C GLY A 171 -13.72 -12.63 -18.82
N ASN A 172 -12.51 -12.48 -18.26
CA ASN A 172 -12.35 -12.27 -16.84
C ASN A 172 -12.85 -10.88 -16.47
N SER A 173 -13.67 -10.81 -15.44
CA SER A 173 -14.18 -9.54 -14.93
C SER A 173 -14.32 -9.55 -13.42
N ARG A 174 -14.11 -8.39 -12.81
CA ARG A 174 -14.58 -8.07 -11.47
C ARG A 174 -15.61 -6.96 -11.62
N ALA A 175 -16.74 -7.09 -10.95
CA ALA A 175 -17.84 -6.15 -11.10
C ALA A 175 -18.39 -5.75 -9.74
N ASN A 176 -19.15 -4.64 -9.72
CA ASN A 176 -19.68 -4.04 -8.51
C ASN A 176 -18.58 -3.65 -7.50
N LEU A 177 -17.51 -3.05 -8.00
CA LEU A 177 -16.48 -2.46 -7.18
C LEU A 177 -16.90 -1.05 -6.78
N GLU A 178 -16.62 -0.65 -5.54
CA GLU A 178 -16.98 0.67 -5.04
C GLU A 178 -16.15 1.76 -5.76
N PRO A 179 -16.80 2.76 -6.37
CA PRO A 179 -16.10 3.92 -6.89
C PRO A 179 -15.71 4.84 -5.72
N ALA A 180 -14.43 5.17 -5.63
CA ALA A 180 -13.90 6.16 -4.69
C ALA A 180 -13.20 7.25 -5.50
N ALA A 181 -13.04 8.44 -4.94
CA ALA A 181 -12.37 9.54 -5.62
C ALA A 181 -10.97 9.16 -6.16
N PHE A 182 -10.22 8.32 -5.45
CA PHE A 182 -9.10 7.58 -6.00
C PHE A 182 -9.24 6.09 -5.75
N THR A 183 -9.38 5.32 -6.83
CA THR A 183 -9.55 3.87 -6.77
C THR A 183 -8.28 3.18 -7.23
N VAL A 184 -7.90 2.13 -6.52
CA VAL A 184 -6.78 1.26 -6.91
C VAL A 184 -7.32 -0.12 -7.19
N LEU A 185 -7.09 -0.56 -8.41
CA LEU A 185 -7.62 -1.79 -8.96
C LEU A 185 -6.47 -2.74 -9.22
N GLU A 186 -6.59 -3.95 -8.70
CA GLU A 186 -5.76 -5.05 -9.18
C GLU A 186 -6.23 -5.45 -10.57
N THR A 187 -5.29 -5.55 -11.48
CA THR A 187 -5.54 -6.01 -12.85
C THR A 187 -4.60 -7.16 -13.15
N SER A 188 -5.12 -8.28 -13.64
CA SER A 188 -4.33 -9.48 -13.88
C SER A 188 -4.76 -10.21 -15.15
N TYR A 189 -3.85 -10.89 -15.82
CA TYR A 189 -4.25 -11.83 -16.88
C TYR A 189 -3.43 -13.10 -16.78
N GLY A 190 -4.10 -14.23 -16.52
CA GLY A 190 -3.45 -15.48 -16.15
C GLY A 190 -2.81 -15.43 -14.75
N THR A 191 -1.84 -16.30 -14.49
CA THR A 191 -1.23 -16.49 -13.16
C THR A 191 0.06 -15.71 -12.93
N GLU A 192 0.61 -15.05 -13.96
CA GLU A 192 1.98 -14.51 -13.92
C GLU A 192 2.07 -12.98 -14.01
N GLN A 193 0.98 -12.30 -14.38
CA GLN A 193 0.97 -10.86 -14.59
C GLN A 193 -0.12 -10.22 -13.74
N ASN A 194 0.29 -9.62 -12.64
CA ASN A 194 -0.54 -8.74 -11.83
C ASN A 194 -0.01 -7.32 -12.01
N TRP A 195 -0.89 -6.34 -11.97
CA TRP A 195 -0.61 -4.91 -12.04
C TRP A 195 -1.57 -4.20 -11.09
N LEU A 196 -1.17 -3.04 -10.57
CA LEU A 196 -2.05 -2.12 -9.88
C LEU A 196 -2.31 -0.90 -10.74
N LEU A 197 -3.58 -0.58 -10.92
CA LEU A 197 -4.07 0.60 -11.62
C LEU A 197 -4.69 1.56 -10.60
N GLY A 198 -4.01 2.67 -10.31
CA GLY A 198 -4.57 3.79 -9.56
C GLY A 198 -5.19 4.81 -10.51
N LEU A 199 -6.45 5.17 -10.29
CA LEU A 199 -7.19 6.17 -11.07
C LEU A 199 -7.62 7.32 -10.16
N ALA A 200 -7.17 8.53 -10.47
CA ALA A 200 -7.68 9.77 -9.87
C ALA A 200 -8.61 10.50 -10.85
N PRO A 201 -9.37 11.51 -10.38
CA PRO A 201 -10.15 12.38 -11.24
C PRO A 201 -9.23 13.17 -12.17
N SER A 202 -9.72 13.46 -13.37
CA SER A 202 -8.95 14.24 -14.34
C SER A 202 -8.62 15.64 -13.82
N GLY A 203 -7.40 16.09 -14.09
CA GLY A 203 -6.84 17.33 -13.52
C GLY A 203 -6.12 17.12 -12.19
N CYS A 204 -6.26 15.96 -11.54
CA CYS A 204 -5.42 15.58 -10.42
C CYS A 204 -4.04 15.10 -10.88
N THR A 205 -3.09 15.15 -9.96
CA THR A 205 -1.73 14.62 -10.13
C THR A 205 -1.50 13.49 -9.14
N VAL A 206 -1.24 12.31 -9.66
CA VAL A 206 -0.76 11.15 -8.91
C VAL A 206 0.76 11.19 -8.88
N SER A 207 1.33 11.11 -7.69
CA SER A 207 2.77 10.93 -7.48
C SER A 207 3.03 9.68 -6.66
N HIS A 208 4.18 9.07 -6.83
CA HIS A 208 4.58 7.89 -6.07
C HIS A 208 6.03 8.02 -5.59
N ALA A 209 6.33 7.34 -4.50
CA ALA A 209 7.67 7.21 -3.93
C ALA A 209 7.91 5.75 -3.60
N ARG A 210 8.81 5.11 -4.35
CA ARG A 210 9.12 3.68 -4.22
C ARG A 210 9.92 3.35 -2.96
N SER A 211 10.64 4.33 -2.45
CA SER A 211 11.45 4.19 -1.26
C SER A 211 11.38 5.42 -0.36
N ALA A 212 11.71 5.19 0.89
CA ALA A 212 11.81 6.19 1.93
C ALA A 212 13.12 6.01 2.72
N GLN A 213 13.66 7.12 3.21
CA GLN A 213 14.79 7.15 4.15
C GLN A 213 14.29 7.59 5.53
N LEU A 214 14.83 6.96 6.56
CA LEU A 214 14.55 7.28 7.96
C LEU A 214 15.73 8.04 8.55
N TRP A 215 15.54 9.33 8.83
CA TRP A 215 16.49 10.16 9.58
C TRP A 215 15.77 10.77 10.78
N SER A 216 15.43 12.05 10.75
CA SER A 216 14.61 12.73 11.78
C SER A 216 13.10 12.55 11.57
N GLY A 217 12.71 11.47 10.87
CA GLY A 217 11.40 11.25 10.26
C GLY A 217 11.55 10.57 8.90
N VAL A 218 10.43 10.21 8.30
CA VAL A 218 10.43 9.59 6.97
C VAL A 218 10.55 10.67 5.89
N GLN A 219 11.51 10.47 4.99
CA GLN A 219 11.72 11.29 3.81
C GLN A 219 11.53 10.47 2.54
N ARG A 220 10.69 10.99 1.63
CA ARG A 220 10.34 10.36 0.37
C ARG A 220 10.76 11.23 -0.81
N ARG A 221 11.32 10.60 -1.84
CA ARG A 221 11.54 11.25 -3.13
C ARG A 221 10.35 10.96 -4.04
N TRP A 222 9.49 11.96 -4.19
CA TRP A 222 8.29 11.86 -5.01
C TRP A 222 8.61 11.94 -6.50
N GLN A 223 7.91 11.11 -7.27
CA GLN A 223 7.93 11.10 -8.73
C GLN A 223 6.49 11.14 -9.23
N THR A 224 6.18 12.15 -10.05
CA THR A 224 4.91 12.24 -10.75
C THR A 224 4.72 11.00 -11.62
N ALA A 225 3.54 10.40 -11.57
CA ALA A 225 3.19 9.30 -12.45
C ALA A 225 3.25 9.79 -13.91
N PRO A 226 3.79 9.02 -14.86
CA PRO A 226 3.86 9.42 -16.26
C PRO A 226 2.50 9.78 -16.87
N GLY A 227 1.44 9.16 -16.37
CA GLY A 227 0.06 9.39 -16.78
C GLY A 227 -0.59 10.67 -16.22
N GLY A 228 0.06 11.35 -15.27
CA GLY A 228 -0.54 12.47 -14.55
C GLY A 228 -1.57 11.99 -13.53
N ASP A 229 -2.82 11.78 -13.96
CA ASP A 229 -3.98 11.45 -13.11
C ASP A 229 -4.18 9.94 -12.86
N HIS A 230 -3.25 9.11 -13.33
CA HIS A 230 -3.30 7.67 -13.14
C HIS A 230 -1.90 7.08 -12.99
N LEU A 231 -1.85 5.90 -12.39
CA LEU A 231 -0.63 5.14 -12.15
C LEU A 231 -0.88 3.68 -12.50
N LEU A 232 -0.06 3.13 -13.39
CA LEU A 232 -0.01 1.69 -13.66
C LEU A 232 1.35 1.16 -13.20
N VAL A 233 1.35 0.27 -12.21
CA VAL A 233 2.59 -0.27 -11.61
C VAL A 233 2.55 -1.78 -11.46
N GLU A 234 3.68 -2.42 -11.74
CA GLU A 234 3.87 -3.85 -11.44
C GLU A 234 3.93 -4.05 -9.91
N PRO A 235 3.42 -5.16 -9.35
CA PRO A 235 3.40 -5.43 -7.90
C PRO A 235 4.79 -5.40 -7.27
N VAL A 236 5.82 -5.84 -7.99
CA VAL A 236 7.20 -5.76 -7.49
C VAL A 236 7.66 -4.30 -7.31
N LEU A 237 7.08 -3.39 -8.09
CA LEU A 237 7.29 -1.94 -8.02
C LEU A 237 6.21 -1.22 -7.19
N ALA A 238 5.14 -1.91 -6.80
CA ALA A 238 4.06 -1.42 -5.95
C ALA A 238 4.44 -1.34 -4.45
N ARG A 239 5.74 -1.34 -4.16
CA ARG A 239 6.27 -0.99 -2.85
C ARG A 239 6.33 0.51 -2.75
N GLY A 240 5.95 1.06 -1.60
CA GLY A 240 6.09 2.49 -1.35
C GLY A 240 4.76 3.19 -1.13
N TRP A 241 4.75 4.47 -1.46
CA TRP A 241 3.65 5.38 -1.14
C TRP A 241 3.17 6.05 -2.41
N TRP A 242 1.87 6.35 -2.48
CA TRP A 242 1.34 7.30 -3.42
C TRP A 242 0.89 8.56 -2.71
N ARG A 243 0.67 9.59 -3.51
CA ARG A 243 -0.14 10.73 -3.12
C ARG A 243 -0.91 11.24 -4.32
N VAL A 244 -2.09 11.79 -4.06
CA VAL A 244 -2.96 12.39 -5.05
C VAL A 244 -3.20 13.83 -4.66
N GLU A 245 -2.81 14.73 -5.55
CA GLU A 245 -2.99 16.17 -5.40
C GLU A 245 -4.00 16.65 -6.43
N CYS A 246 -5.06 17.32 -5.99
CA CYS A 246 -6.09 17.89 -6.86
C CYS A 246 -6.31 19.35 -6.47
N ASP A 247 -6.44 20.24 -7.46
CA ASP A 247 -6.61 21.68 -7.24
C ASP A 247 -5.53 22.28 -6.30
N GLY A 248 -4.30 21.76 -6.38
CA GLY A 248 -3.17 22.17 -5.55
C GLY A 248 -3.20 21.69 -4.09
N GLN A 249 -4.16 20.84 -3.72
CA GLN A 249 -4.30 20.30 -2.37
C GLN A 249 -4.02 18.79 -2.35
N LEU A 250 -3.34 18.33 -1.30
CA LEU A 250 -3.14 16.90 -1.05
C LEU A 250 -4.46 16.27 -0.58
N ARG A 251 -5.07 15.46 -1.44
CA ARG A 251 -6.35 14.80 -1.20
C ARG A 251 -6.18 13.42 -0.61
N GLN A 252 -5.17 12.68 -1.05
CA GLN A 252 -4.91 11.35 -0.51
C GLN A 252 -3.42 11.05 -0.45
N ALA A 253 -2.98 10.33 0.57
CA ALA A 253 -1.63 9.78 0.66
C ALA A 253 -1.65 8.51 1.50
N GLY A 254 -0.97 7.47 1.03
CA GLY A 254 -0.87 6.20 1.75
C GLY A 254 0.04 5.19 1.06
N PRO A 255 0.34 4.08 1.73
CA PRO A 255 1.07 2.97 1.14
C PRO A 255 0.30 2.36 -0.03
N ILE A 256 1.00 1.93 -1.08
CA ILE A 256 0.39 1.41 -2.31
C ILE A 256 -0.29 0.04 -2.05
N ALA A 257 0.30 -0.79 -1.18
CA ALA A 257 -0.07 -2.19 -0.99
C ALA A 257 -0.81 -2.51 0.33
N ILE A 258 -1.11 -1.51 1.17
CA ILE A 258 -1.74 -1.72 2.49
C ILE A 258 -3.02 -0.87 2.52
N GLN A 259 -4.18 -1.47 2.27
CA GLN A 259 -5.44 -0.72 2.09
C GLN A 259 -6.47 -0.91 3.20
N HIS A 260 -6.34 -1.90 4.10
CA HIS A 260 -7.50 -2.32 4.92
C HIS A 260 -7.26 -2.47 6.43
N GLY A 261 -6.28 -1.78 7.02
CA GLY A 261 -6.06 -1.85 8.48
C GLY A 261 -5.77 -3.27 9.02
N THR A 262 -5.56 -4.24 8.13
CA THR A 262 -5.23 -5.62 8.43
C THR A 262 -3.83 -5.92 7.96
N VAL A 263 -3.14 -6.76 8.72
CA VAL A 263 -1.82 -7.25 8.37
C VAL A 263 -1.77 -8.73 8.65
N GLU A 264 -1.26 -9.50 7.69
CA GLU A 264 -0.96 -10.91 7.92
C GLU A 264 0.15 -11.02 8.97
N THR A 265 -0.16 -11.69 10.07
CA THR A 265 0.79 -12.04 11.14
C THR A 265 1.03 -13.55 11.14
N ARG A 266 0.37 -14.31 10.27
CA ARG A 266 0.58 -15.74 10.11
C ARG A 266 1.93 -16.02 9.46
N TRP A 267 2.70 -16.88 10.08
CA TRP A 267 3.88 -17.47 9.46
C TRP A 267 3.49 -18.69 8.61
N ALA A 268 3.80 -18.65 7.30
CA ALA A 268 3.46 -19.73 6.35
C ALA A 268 4.53 -20.84 6.23
N GLY A 269 5.66 -20.72 6.93
CA GLY A 269 6.75 -21.71 6.84
C GLY A 269 6.44 -22.98 7.64
N LYS A 270 6.44 -24.13 6.95
CA LYS A 270 6.35 -25.48 7.55
C LYS A 270 7.63 -25.92 8.27
N ASP A 271 8.73 -25.23 8.02
CA ASP A 271 10.03 -25.55 8.60
C ASP A 271 10.36 -24.52 9.69
N ASP A 272 10.62 -25.03 10.90
CA ASP A 272 11.36 -24.32 11.93
C ASP A 272 12.65 -23.80 11.26
N PRO A 273 12.92 -22.49 11.25
CA PRO A 273 13.88 -22.00 10.30
C PRO A 273 15.27 -22.49 10.70
N LEU A 274 15.88 -23.20 9.76
CA LEU A 274 17.29 -23.57 9.74
C LEU A 274 18.22 -22.33 9.68
N ASP A 275 17.70 -21.11 9.87
CA ASP A 275 18.43 -19.84 9.74
C ASP A 275 19.18 -19.43 11.02
N GLY A 276 19.17 -20.28 12.06
CA GLY A 276 20.05 -20.15 13.22
C GLY A 276 19.79 -18.91 14.08
N ARG A 277 18.63 -18.26 13.94
CA ARG A 277 18.27 -17.10 14.75
C ARG A 277 17.94 -17.54 16.19
N PRO A 278 18.39 -16.79 17.22
CA PRO A 278 18.19 -17.18 18.61
C PRO A 278 16.71 -17.33 18.92
N ASN A 279 16.38 -18.40 19.63
CA ASN A 279 15.07 -18.61 20.24
C ASN A 279 14.67 -17.31 20.97
N PRO A 280 13.43 -16.82 20.82
CA PRO A 280 12.96 -15.72 21.66
C PRO A 280 13.22 -16.09 23.13
N SER A 281 13.48 -15.07 23.96
CA SER A 281 13.53 -15.23 25.41
C SER A 281 12.41 -16.19 25.88
N PRO A 282 12.66 -17.11 26.83
CA PRO A 282 11.71 -18.16 27.25
C PRO A 282 10.36 -17.67 27.79
N THR A 283 10.07 -16.37 27.69
CA THR A 283 8.90 -15.69 28.25
C THR A 283 7.90 -15.19 27.20
N ALA A 284 8.23 -15.12 25.91
CA ALA A 284 7.24 -14.87 24.84
C ALA A 284 6.79 -16.17 24.19
N ASP A 285 5.50 -16.25 23.84
CA ASP A 285 5.06 -17.16 22.80
C ASP A 285 5.83 -16.87 21.49
N TRP A 286 6.56 -17.87 21.00
CA TRP A 286 7.32 -17.77 19.76
C TRP A 286 6.42 -17.40 18.56
N ARG A 287 5.11 -17.72 18.62
CA ARG A 287 4.13 -17.32 17.61
C ARG A 287 3.96 -15.81 17.56
N ALA A 288 3.90 -15.13 18.71
CA ALA A 288 3.83 -13.67 18.75
C ALA A 288 5.08 -13.04 18.14
N ALA A 289 6.27 -13.59 18.40
CA ALA A 289 7.51 -13.09 17.83
C ALA A 289 7.58 -13.26 16.30
N ARG A 290 7.15 -14.42 15.79
CA ARG A 290 7.07 -14.67 14.34
C ARG A 290 6.01 -13.82 13.66
N GLY A 291 4.87 -13.61 14.32
CA GLY A 291 3.84 -12.72 13.81
C GLY A 291 4.31 -11.29 13.71
N ALA A 292 5.04 -10.80 14.72
CA ALA A 292 5.62 -9.47 14.71
C ALA A 292 6.68 -9.30 13.60
N ASP A 293 7.54 -10.30 13.34
CA ASP A 293 8.47 -10.30 12.20
C ASP A 293 7.73 -10.27 10.85
N THR A 294 6.67 -11.06 10.72
CA THR A 294 5.84 -11.11 9.49
C THR A 294 5.17 -9.76 9.26
N ALA A 295 4.51 -9.19 10.27
CA ALA A 295 3.89 -7.87 10.21
C ALA A 295 4.93 -6.78 9.90
N TYR A 296 6.10 -6.82 10.55
CA TYR A 296 7.20 -5.90 10.27
C TYR A 296 7.56 -5.91 8.79
N ARG A 297 7.84 -7.09 8.22
CA ARG A 297 8.25 -7.19 6.81
C ARG A 297 7.17 -6.72 5.88
N ARG A 298 5.92 -7.15 6.07
CA ARG A 298 4.76 -6.74 5.26
C ARG A 298 4.58 -5.22 5.29
N LEU A 299 4.59 -4.61 6.49
CA LEU A 299 4.34 -3.19 6.66
C LEU A 299 5.50 -2.33 6.13
N VAL A 300 6.75 -2.72 6.43
CA VAL A 300 7.95 -2.00 5.98
C VAL A 300 8.13 -2.10 4.47
N ASP A 301 7.99 -3.31 3.89
CA ASP A 301 8.05 -3.50 2.44
C ASP A 301 6.92 -2.77 1.72
N GLY A 302 5.68 -2.91 2.22
CA GLY A 302 4.51 -2.24 1.66
C GLY A 302 4.63 -0.71 1.68
N SER A 303 5.25 -0.16 2.74
CA SER A 303 5.50 1.28 2.89
C SER A 303 6.72 1.78 2.12
N GLY A 304 7.50 0.89 1.50
CA GLY A 304 8.76 1.24 0.83
C GLY A 304 9.81 1.81 1.79
N LEU A 305 9.78 1.46 3.08
CA LEU A 305 10.82 1.81 4.05
C LEU A 305 12.02 0.87 3.89
N VAL A 306 12.48 0.72 2.65
CA VAL A 306 13.52 -0.23 2.23
C VAL A 306 14.91 0.33 2.59
N GLY A 307 15.11 0.58 3.88
CA GLY A 307 16.37 0.99 4.47
C GLY A 307 17.14 -0.22 5.00
N GLY A 308 17.79 -0.95 4.09
CA GLY A 308 18.89 -1.84 4.43
C GLY A 308 18.51 -3.31 4.63
N VAL A 309 19.36 -4.18 4.07
CA VAL A 309 19.32 -5.65 4.03
C VAL A 309 19.36 -6.32 5.41
N ILE A 310 19.23 -5.55 6.50
CA ILE A 310 19.38 -6.05 7.85
C ILE A 310 18.05 -6.67 8.28
N PRO A 311 18.02 -7.97 8.56
CA PRO A 311 16.81 -8.60 9.07
C PRO A 311 16.40 -7.91 10.38
N PRO A 312 15.10 -7.71 10.61
CA PRO A 312 14.68 -7.13 11.87
C PRO A 312 15.04 -8.05 13.04
N GLU A 313 15.22 -7.43 14.20
CA GLU A 313 15.51 -8.08 15.46
C GLU A 313 14.34 -7.88 16.43
N VAL A 314 14.19 -8.83 17.34
CA VAL A 314 13.30 -8.65 18.49
C VAL A 314 13.98 -7.68 19.45
N ARG A 315 13.45 -6.45 19.52
CA ARG A 315 13.97 -5.36 20.36
C ARG A 315 13.52 -5.49 21.81
N TRP A 316 12.33 -6.05 22.03
CA TRP A 316 11.78 -6.27 23.35
C TRP A 316 10.68 -7.35 23.33
N VAL A 317 10.56 -8.06 24.44
CA VAL A 317 9.55 -9.06 24.72
C VAL A 317 9.02 -8.82 26.12
N GLY A 318 7.70 -8.87 26.29
CA GLY A 318 7.08 -8.90 27.60
C GLY A 318 5.58 -9.11 27.52
N ARG A 319 4.86 -8.60 28.52
CA ARG A 319 3.40 -8.63 28.56
C ARG A 319 2.84 -7.22 28.75
N LEU A 320 1.84 -6.88 27.94
CA LEU A 320 1.06 -5.64 28.04
C LEU A 320 -0.41 -6.03 28.09
N ASP A 321 -1.13 -5.54 29.10
CA ASP A 321 -2.57 -5.77 29.29
C ASP A 321 -2.94 -7.26 29.25
N SER A 322 -2.15 -8.06 29.96
CA SER A 322 -2.27 -9.53 30.02
C SER A 322 -2.04 -10.26 28.69
N ARG A 323 -1.64 -9.57 27.62
CA ARG A 323 -1.27 -10.16 26.32
C ARG A 323 0.24 -10.20 26.17
N ASP A 324 0.73 -11.18 25.44
CA ASP A 324 2.13 -11.20 25.01
C ASP A 324 2.37 -10.03 24.06
N ALA A 325 3.51 -9.38 24.21
CA ALA A 325 3.87 -8.21 23.43
C ALA A 325 5.30 -8.34 22.91
N VAL A 326 5.46 -8.10 21.62
CA VAL A 326 6.75 -8.19 20.94
C VAL A 326 6.98 -6.92 20.12
N LEU A 327 8.12 -6.27 20.37
CA LEU A 327 8.61 -5.14 19.59
C LEU A 327 9.70 -5.63 18.63
N VAL A 328 9.50 -5.37 17.34
CA VAL A 328 10.41 -5.75 16.27
C VAL A 328 10.88 -4.51 15.52
N GLY A 329 12.17 -4.48 15.16
CA GLY A 329 12.80 -3.37 14.44
C GLY A 329 14.24 -3.69 14.05
N PRO A 330 14.90 -2.90 13.21
CA PRO A 330 16.31 -3.11 12.90
C PRO A 330 17.18 -2.78 14.13
N PRO A 331 18.44 -3.23 14.14
CA PRO A 331 19.41 -2.73 15.10
C PRO A 331 19.65 -1.23 14.84
N GLY A 332 19.29 -0.39 15.81
CA GLY A 332 19.52 1.06 15.75
C GLY A 332 18.30 1.87 15.35
N ASP A 333 18.53 2.85 14.45
CA ASP A 333 17.48 3.71 13.91
C ASP A 333 16.68 2.99 12.82
N GLY A 334 15.36 3.06 12.89
CA GLY A 334 14.53 2.46 11.86
C GLY A 334 13.04 2.39 12.17
N PRO A 335 12.26 1.70 11.33
CA PRO A 335 10.86 1.46 11.57
C PRO A 335 10.71 0.46 12.73
N LEU A 336 9.62 0.59 13.47
CA LEU A 336 9.30 -0.27 14.59
C LEU A 336 7.88 -0.81 14.43
N VAL A 337 7.69 -2.07 14.78
CA VAL A 337 6.38 -2.73 14.85
C VAL A 337 6.22 -3.36 16.22
N LEU A 338 5.17 -2.96 16.92
CA LEU A 338 4.74 -3.56 18.17
C LEU A 338 3.50 -4.41 17.90
N GLN A 339 3.57 -5.70 18.23
CA GLN A 339 2.43 -6.61 18.20
C GLN A 339 2.03 -7.01 19.63
N LEU A 340 0.73 -6.98 19.91
CA LEU A 340 0.10 -7.50 21.14
C LEU A 340 -0.78 -8.70 20.77
N GLY A 341 -0.50 -9.87 21.34
CA GLY A 341 -1.17 -11.14 21.03
C GLY A 341 -0.47 -11.97 19.93
N SER A 342 -0.92 -13.20 19.72
CA SER A 342 -0.30 -14.19 18.83
C SER A 342 -1.17 -14.65 17.65
N GLY A 343 -2.25 -13.92 17.34
CA GLY A 343 -3.16 -14.21 16.23
C GLY A 343 -2.53 -14.26 14.85
N GLU A 344 -3.21 -14.97 13.94
CA GLU A 344 -2.83 -15.11 12.52
C GLU A 344 -3.11 -13.85 11.68
N HIS A 345 -4.02 -13.00 12.13
CA HIS A 345 -4.33 -11.72 11.52
C HIS A 345 -4.21 -10.60 12.56
N GLY A 346 -3.34 -9.63 12.27
CA GLY A 346 -3.18 -8.42 13.05
C GLY A 346 -4.16 -7.33 12.60
N ARG A 347 -4.75 -6.63 13.56
CA ARG A 347 -5.46 -5.36 13.33
C ARG A 347 -4.52 -4.21 13.64
N LEU A 348 -4.32 -3.36 12.64
CA LEU A 348 -3.41 -2.25 12.69
C LEU A 348 -4.12 -1.05 13.33
N ALA A 349 -3.59 -0.58 14.45
CA ALA A 349 -3.98 0.69 15.05
C ALA A 349 -3.36 1.84 14.25
N LEU A 350 -4.21 2.58 13.51
CA LEU A 350 -3.78 3.67 12.65
C LEU A 350 -4.00 5.05 13.27
N ALA A 351 -5.05 5.25 14.06
CA ALA A 351 -5.42 6.54 14.62
C ALA A 351 -5.75 6.46 16.12
N GLY A 352 -5.95 7.63 16.74
CA GLY A 352 -6.45 7.70 18.12
C GLY A 352 -7.91 7.26 18.26
N PRO A 353 -8.43 7.13 19.50
CA PRO A 353 -9.83 6.83 19.75
C PRO A 353 -10.76 7.87 19.10
N GLY A 354 -11.79 7.41 18.39
CA GLY A 354 -12.76 8.29 17.71
C GLY A 354 -12.26 8.93 16.41
N GLU A 355 -11.04 8.60 15.97
CA GLU A 355 -10.45 9.07 14.72
C GLU A 355 -10.41 7.99 13.64
N THR A 356 -10.97 6.80 13.92
CA THR A 356 -11.10 5.71 12.94
C THR A 356 -12.07 6.11 11.85
N ARG A 357 -11.78 5.69 10.62
CA ARG A 357 -12.65 6.03 9.49
C ARG A 357 -14.02 5.36 9.62
N PRO A 358 -15.09 5.96 9.05
CA PRO A 358 -16.43 5.37 9.08
C PRO A 358 -16.51 3.99 8.40
N ASP A 359 -15.67 3.75 7.40
CA ASP A 359 -15.56 2.51 6.64
C ASP A 359 -14.59 1.49 7.27
N ASP A 360 -13.94 1.82 8.38
CA ASP A 360 -13.08 0.87 9.11
C ASP A 360 -13.95 -0.26 9.68
N PRO A 361 -13.73 -1.53 9.28
CA PRO A 361 -14.59 -2.62 9.72
C PRO A 361 -14.49 -2.82 11.22
N ARG A 362 -15.63 -2.72 11.90
CA ARG A 362 -15.75 -3.10 13.31
C ARG A 362 -15.34 -4.55 13.51
N ILE A 363 -14.52 -4.78 14.53
CA ILE A 363 -14.14 -6.11 14.97
C ILE A 363 -15.35 -6.72 15.68
N GLY A 364 -16.08 -7.59 14.96
CA GLY A 364 -17.20 -8.34 15.52
C GLY A 364 -16.71 -9.42 16.49
N GLY A 365 -17.12 -9.31 17.76
CA GLY A 365 -16.78 -10.28 18.80
C GLY A 365 -15.38 -10.10 19.39
N LEU A 366 -15.23 -10.47 20.66
CA LEU A 366 -13.92 -10.59 21.31
C LEU A 366 -13.27 -11.86 20.79
N ASP A 367 -12.60 -11.82 19.64
CA ASP A 367 -11.64 -12.86 19.30
C ASP A 367 -10.45 -12.72 20.28
N PRO A 368 -10.31 -13.63 21.27
CA PRO A 368 -9.23 -13.55 22.24
C PRO A 368 -7.86 -13.71 21.58
N ASP A 369 -7.83 -14.30 20.38
CA ASP A 369 -6.61 -14.54 19.60
C ASP A 369 -6.28 -13.36 18.68
N LEU A 370 -7.10 -12.30 18.64
CA LEU A 370 -6.83 -11.14 17.79
C LEU A 370 -5.51 -10.44 18.17
N ALA A 371 -4.57 -10.39 17.22
CA ALA A 371 -3.37 -9.58 17.36
C ALA A 371 -3.68 -8.10 17.09
N LEU A 372 -3.18 -7.21 17.93
CA LEU A 372 -3.18 -5.77 17.69
C LEU A 372 -1.78 -5.33 17.30
N VAL A 373 -1.67 -4.50 16.26
CA VAL A 373 -0.38 -4.06 15.71
C VAL A 373 -0.33 -2.54 15.72
N ALA A 374 0.78 -1.97 16.18
CA ALA A 374 1.07 -0.55 16.06
C ALA A 374 2.44 -0.36 15.40
N THR A 375 2.63 0.78 14.77
CA THR A 375 3.89 1.15 14.13
C THR A 375 4.47 2.41 14.75
N GLY A 376 5.79 2.56 14.64
CA GLY A 376 6.50 3.76 15.05
C GLY A 376 7.87 3.82 14.39
N THR A 377 8.69 4.77 14.83
CA THR A 377 10.09 4.91 14.39
C THR A 377 10.97 5.06 15.62
N SER A 378 12.19 4.54 15.58
CA SER A 378 13.19 4.82 16.62
C SER A 378 13.33 6.34 16.79
N VAL A 379 13.39 6.80 18.04
CA VAL A 379 13.58 8.24 18.34
C VAL A 379 15.07 8.60 18.41
N ALA A 380 15.91 7.60 18.62
CA ALA A 380 17.37 7.64 18.55
C ALA A 380 17.91 6.20 18.40
N TYR A 381 19.20 6.09 18.08
CA TYR A 381 19.88 4.82 17.81
C TYR A 381 19.72 3.79 18.94
N ASP A 382 19.54 4.26 20.17
CA ASP A 382 19.47 3.46 21.37
C ASP A 382 18.17 3.59 22.16
N LEU A 383 17.13 4.16 21.56
CA LEU A 383 15.85 4.42 22.19
C LEU A 383 14.71 4.17 21.21
N ALA A 384 14.02 3.03 21.37
CA ALA A 384 12.85 2.69 20.59
C ALA A 384 11.58 3.14 21.32
N ALA A 385 10.61 3.70 20.59
CA ALA A 385 9.34 4.15 21.16
C ALA A 385 8.18 3.85 20.21
N VAL A 386 7.14 3.16 20.70
CA VAL A 386 5.94 2.83 19.92
C VAL A 386 4.70 2.94 20.81
N ARG A 387 3.60 3.46 20.26
CA ARG A 387 2.31 3.50 20.95
C ARG A 387 1.79 2.09 21.20
N VAL A 388 1.24 1.87 22.39
CA VAL A 388 0.59 0.60 22.73
C VAL A 388 -0.82 0.63 22.12
N PRO A 389 -1.13 -0.27 21.17
CA PRO A 389 -2.47 -0.33 20.61
C PRO A 389 -3.46 -0.94 21.61
N ALA A 390 -4.73 -0.55 21.53
CA ALA A 390 -5.81 -1.16 22.28
C ALA A 390 -7.07 -1.32 21.41
N LEU A 391 -7.99 -2.16 21.86
CA LEU A 391 -9.32 -2.25 21.28
C LEU A 391 -10.21 -1.18 21.94
N VAL A 392 -10.70 -0.21 21.18
CA VAL A 392 -11.61 0.85 21.64
C VAL A 392 -12.83 0.85 20.74
N ASP A 393 -14.01 0.67 21.32
CA ASP A 393 -15.30 0.61 20.60
C ASP A 393 -15.34 -0.37 19.42
N GLY A 394 -14.58 -1.48 19.52
CA GLY A 394 -14.50 -2.49 18.47
C GLY A 394 -13.49 -2.16 17.35
N HIS A 395 -12.64 -1.15 17.53
CA HIS A 395 -11.59 -0.78 16.59
C HIS A 395 -10.19 -0.85 17.23
N ALA A 396 -9.17 -1.15 16.44
CA ALA A 396 -7.78 -1.03 16.88
C ALA A 396 -7.38 0.45 16.90
N ALA A 397 -7.06 0.99 18.07
CA ALA A 397 -6.71 2.39 18.25
C ALA A 397 -5.35 2.55 18.91
N LEU A 398 -4.63 3.61 18.50
CA LEU A 398 -3.43 4.09 19.17
C LEU A 398 -3.85 4.75 20.49
N THR A 399 -3.14 4.47 21.58
CA THR A 399 -3.49 5.02 22.90
C THR A 399 -2.46 6.05 23.38
N ASP A 400 -2.79 6.74 24.47
CA ASP A 400 -1.85 7.61 25.18
C ASP A 400 -0.72 6.83 25.88
N ARG A 401 -0.66 5.50 25.76
CA ARG A 401 0.42 4.70 26.32
C ARG A 401 1.54 4.55 25.31
N LEU A 402 2.75 4.89 25.74
CA LEU A 402 3.97 4.79 24.95
C LEU A 402 4.91 3.77 25.58
N LEU A 403 5.16 2.67 24.87
CA LEU A 403 6.21 1.72 25.22
C LEU A 403 7.54 2.31 24.78
N VAL A 404 8.48 2.45 25.72
CA VAL A 404 9.84 2.91 25.44
C VAL A 404 10.83 1.82 25.86
N VAL A 405 11.70 1.42 24.94
CA VAL A 405 12.72 0.39 25.15
C VAL A 405 14.09 1.06 25.08
N PRO A 406 14.70 1.41 26.23
CA PRO A 406 16.04 1.97 26.29
C PRO A 406 17.12 0.88 26.32
N ARG A 407 18.39 1.31 26.41
CA ARG A 407 19.51 0.40 26.74
C ARG A 407 19.39 -0.19 28.16
N PRO A 408 20.00 -1.37 28.42
CA PRO A 408 19.94 -2.03 29.73
C PRO A 408 20.46 -1.20 30.92
N GLN A 409 21.31 -0.21 30.66
CA GLN A 409 21.86 0.68 31.69
C GLN A 409 20.86 1.72 32.21
N ALA A 410 19.75 1.96 31.50
CA ALA A 410 18.72 2.88 31.93
C ALA A 410 17.80 2.24 32.98
N VAL A 411 17.51 2.98 34.05
CA VAL A 411 16.58 2.57 35.11
C VAL A 411 15.28 3.37 35.07
N ARG A 412 15.27 4.50 34.37
CA ARG A 412 14.12 5.39 34.22
C ARG A 412 14.07 6.00 32.82
N VAL A 413 12.87 6.28 32.33
CA VAL A 413 12.64 7.09 31.13
C VAL A 413 11.82 8.31 31.50
N GLU A 414 12.25 9.48 31.02
CA GLU A 414 11.59 10.77 31.18
C GLU A 414 11.16 11.31 29.82
N ALA A 415 9.97 11.90 29.74
CA ALA A 415 9.53 12.68 28.61
C ALA A 415 9.59 14.16 28.98
N VAL A 416 10.44 14.92 28.29
CA VAL A 416 10.73 16.33 28.60
C VAL A 416 10.21 17.23 27.49
N ALA A 417 9.45 18.26 27.86
CA ALA A 417 9.07 19.36 26.96
C ALA A 417 9.24 20.69 27.69
N ASP A 418 9.77 21.70 27.00
CA ASP A 418 10.03 23.03 27.55
C ASP A 418 10.91 23.03 28.82
N GLY A 419 11.85 22.08 28.88
CA GLY A 419 12.71 21.88 30.04
C GLY A 419 12.03 21.23 31.25
N GLN A 420 10.74 20.90 31.16
CA GLN A 420 9.97 20.27 32.23
C GLN A 420 9.71 18.79 31.93
N VAL A 421 9.79 17.94 32.96
CA VAL A 421 9.40 16.52 32.85
C VAL A 421 7.88 16.45 32.82
N ARG A 422 7.32 16.00 31.69
CA ARG A 422 5.87 15.84 31.48
C ARG A 422 5.36 14.47 31.90
N ALA A 423 6.19 13.44 31.71
CA ALA A 423 5.90 12.07 32.15
C ALA A 423 7.21 11.36 32.53
N THR A 424 7.11 10.38 33.43
CA THR A 424 8.24 9.55 33.84
C THR A 424 7.77 8.14 34.15
N ALA A 425 8.61 7.14 33.88
CA ALA A 425 8.36 5.75 34.23
C ALA A 425 9.66 5.00 34.51
N GLU A 426 9.62 4.09 35.48
CA GLU A 426 10.73 3.16 35.74
C GLU A 426 10.86 2.15 34.60
N VAL A 427 12.10 1.74 34.31
CA VAL A 427 12.39 0.66 33.38
C VAL A 427 12.23 -0.67 34.13
N ARG A 428 11.24 -1.47 33.72
CA ARG A 428 10.96 -2.80 34.26
C ARG A 428 10.96 -3.82 33.14
N ALA A 429 11.65 -4.94 33.35
CA ALA A 429 11.84 -5.97 32.32
C ALA A 429 12.33 -5.39 30.97
N GLY A 430 13.25 -4.42 31.03
CA GLY A 430 13.87 -3.82 29.85
C GLY A 430 13.04 -2.76 29.11
N ALA A 431 11.86 -2.37 29.61
CA ALA A 431 11.05 -1.30 29.02
C ALA A 431 10.42 -0.39 30.07
N ALA A 432 10.08 0.83 29.66
CA ALA A 432 9.28 1.78 30.42
C ALA A 432 7.96 2.04 29.70
N LEU A 433 6.88 2.24 30.45
CA LEU A 433 5.56 2.53 29.91
C LEU A 433 5.12 3.91 30.38
N LEU A 434 5.09 4.88 29.47
CA LEU A 434 4.71 6.26 29.75
C LEU A 434 3.24 6.48 29.38
N THR A 435 2.58 7.40 30.09
CA THR A 435 1.30 7.97 29.67
C THR A 435 1.56 9.38 29.13
N LEU A 436 1.35 9.58 27.83
CA LEU A 436 1.58 10.81 27.09
C LEU A 436 0.47 10.98 26.06
N PRO A 437 -0.16 12.16 25.95
CA PRO A 437 -1.13 12.42 24.88
C PRO A 437 -0.58 12.07 23.50
N LEU A 438 -1.40 11.52 22.61
CA LEU A 438 -1.06 11.39 21.19
C LEU A 438 -0.66 12.76 20.61
N GLY A 439 0.41 12.79 19.81
CA GLY A 439 0.95 14.02 19.23
C GLY A 439 1.92 14.80 20.13
N ALA A 440 2.16 14.34 21.36
CA ALA A 440 3.01 15.07 22.29
C ALA A 440 4.42 15.27 21.70
N GLN A 441 4.83 16.52 21.54
CA GLN A 441 6.18 16.88 21.13
C GLN A 441 7.10 16.88 22.36
N VAL A 442 7.79 15.76 22.58
CA VAL A 442 8.66 15.57 23.75
C VAL A 442 10.04 15.05 23.33
N THR A 443 11.05 15.36 24.13
CA THR A 443 12.33 14.66 24.12
C THR A 443 12.27 13.54 25.13
N LEU A 444 12.40 12.30 24.67
CA LEU A 444 12.58 11.15 25.55
C LEU A 444 14.03 11.11 26.02
N ARG A 445 14.22 10.86 27.32
CA ARG A 445 15.53 10.71 27.97
C ARG A 445 15.53 9.41 28.76
N ALA A 446 16.46 8.52 28.44
CA ALA A 446 16.76 7.35 29.24
C ALA A 446 17.83 7.73 30.27
N VAL A 447 17.57 7.43 31.53
CA VAL A 447 18.38 7.87 32.69
C VAL A 447 18.85 6.65 33.46
N ASP A 448 20.13 6.61 33.85
CA ASP A 448 20.73 5.54 34.66
C ASP A 448 20.51 5.74 36.18
N GLY A 449 21.04 4.82 36.99
CA GLY A 449 20.91 4.83 38.45
C GLY A 449 21.54 6.04 39.14
N ASP A 450 22.49 6.71 38.47
CA ASP A 450 23.19 7.89 38.98
C ASP A 450 22.51 9.20 38.52
N GLY A 451 21.42 9.10 37.75
CA GLY A 451 20.71 10.25 37.20
C GLY A 451 21.31 10.81 35.91
N LYS A 452 22.27 10.13 35.28
CA LYS A 452 22.87 10.56 34.02
C LYS A 452 22.01 10.12 32.84
N VAL A 453 21.86 11.01 31.85
CA VAL A 453 21.18 10.68 30.59
C VAL A 453 22.10 9.78 29.75
N VAL A 454 21.63 8.58 29.49
CA VAL A 454 22.35 7.53 28.76
C VAL A 454 21.84 7.30 27.33
N GLY A 455 20.70 7.91 26.98
CA GLY A 455 20.13 7.92 25.63
C GLY A 455 19.06 9.01 25.53
N SER A 456 18.91 9.65 24.37
CA SER A 456 17.89 10.68 24.18
C SER A 456 17.50 10.85 22.72
N GLY A 457 16.21 11.07 22.48
CA GLY A 457 15.65 11.25 21.14
C GLY A 457 14.36 12.07 21.18
N THR A 458 14.05 12.76 20.08
CA THR A 458 12.78 13.50 19.97
C THR A 458 11.68 12.58 19.47
N LEU A 459 10.57 12.47 20.21
CA LEU A 459 9.36 11.83 19.74
C LEU A 459 8.64 12.78 18.77
N ARG A 460 8.43 12.32 17.53
CA ARG A 460 7.69 13.05 16.50
C ARG A 460 6.59 12.16 15.98
N GLU A 461 5.36 12.55 16.25
CA GLU A 461 4.18 11.87 15.76
C GLU A 461 3.08 12.90 15.43
N PRO A 462 2.25 12.66 14.39
CA PRO A 462 1.06 13.46 14.12
C PRO A 462 0.12 13.50 15.33
N ALA A 463 -0.48 14.66 15.61
CA ALA A 463 -1.38 14.79 16.76
C ALA A 463 -2.73 14.09 16.55
N ASN A 464 -3.22 14.12 15.33
CA ASN A 464 -4.52 13.58 14.97
C ASN A 464 -4.40 12.80 13.66
N GLY A 465 -5.41 11.97 13.41
CA GLY A 465 -5.60 11.26 12.17
C GLY A 465 -4.75 10.01 12.06
N GLU A 466 -5.02 9.25 11.02
CA GLU A 466 -4.34 8.00 10.77
C GLU A 466 -2.87 8.20 10.41
N ARG A 467 -2.04 7.24 10.84
CA ARG A 467 -0.61 7.23 10.58
C ARG A 467 -0.04 5.82 10.52
N LEU A 468 1.03 5.71 9.74
CA LEU A 468 1.81 4.49 9.61
C LEU A 468 3.31 4.86 9.65
N PHE A 469 4.06 4.27 10.57
CA PHE A 469 5.45 4.64 10.88
C PHE A 469 5.63 6.15 11.13
N ASN A 470 4.69 6.75 11.87
CA ASN A 470 4.61 8.18 12.15
C ASN A 470 4.43 9.10 10.92
N GLU A 471 4.19 8.55 9.72
CA GLU A 471 3.75 9.31 8.55
C GLU A 471 2.23 9.40 8.52
N SER A 472 1.68 10.60 8.35
CA SER A 472 0.23 10.79 8.20
C SER A 472 -0.30 10.08 6.96
N LEU A 473 -1.37 9.32 7.13
CA LEU A 473 -2.25 8.92 6.05
C LEU A 473 -3.20 10.08 5.78
N VAL A 474 -3.40 10.42 4.52
CA VAL A 474 -4.28 11.53 4.12
C VAL A 474 -5.47 10.97 3.37
N TRP A 475 -6.66 11.43 3.74
CA TRP A 475 -7.92 11.12 3.09
C TRP A 475 -8.88 12.32 3.24
N ASN A 476 -8.73 13.29 2.35
CA ASN A 476 -9.35 14.62 2.40
C ASN A 476 -10.05 14.92 1.05
N TRP A 477 -10.93 14.02 0.62
CA TRP A 477 -11.68 14.18 -0.64
C TRP A 477 -12.77 15.22 -0.50
#